data_AF-A0A852W5K5-F1
#
_entry.id   AF-A0A852W5K5-F1
#
_cell.length_a   1.000
_cell.length_b   1.000
_cell.length_c   1.000
_cell.angle_alpha   90.00
_cell.angle_beta   90.00
_cell.angle_gamma   90.00
#
_symmetry.space_group_name_H-M   'P 1'
#
loop_
_entity.id
_entity.type
_entity.pdbx_description
1 polymer ?
#
loop_
_entity_poly.entity_id
_entity_poly.type
_entity_poly.pdbx_seq_one_letter_code
_entity_poly.pdbx_strand_id
1 'polypeptide(L)'
;MLGKMIAAVVAVTATVAGVGLVASGGSDQAVVTRIVDGDTFEATLDGRSTTVRLLNIDTPETVDPDSTVQCLGPEAAARLAALIPVGSTVDLSYDDERVDGWGRTLAGVHDTGGRLVNAELAREGLGTAMVVGGNDRYLDEVTEAQEEARAAGRGLYATTVSCTVPAQVERARGTVAGLAQRASSPSPDPAQLDAAGREAVDALTVLAGLDADVRAHRAGVAWAVLSELDRARLTGVLDTASDDARTLQVRFAEQASDVREAQRLAAEQAERDRVAREEAARAEAAAEQAARDAAAEQRRPAAAPAPAPVAPAAAPAGGGCDSNYTPCVPLSATDLDCGDLSGGPFRVVGTDRHRLDADSDGIGCESQG
;
A
#
# COMPACT_ATOMS: atom_id res chain seq x y z
N MET A 1 -11.56 43.03 120.00
CA MET A 1 -10.42 43.21 119.07
C MET A 1 -9.64 41.90 119.07
N LEU A 2 -10.07 40.87 118.35
CA LEU A 2 -9.70 40.53 116.97
C LEU A 2 -8.19 40.65 116.69
N GLY A 3 -7.45 39.55 116.81
CA GLY A 3 -6.05 39.40 116.38
C GLY A 3 -5.84 37.99 115.85
N LYS A 4 -5.66 37.88 114.53
CA LYS A 4 -5.75 36.66 113.70
C LYS A 4 -4.51 35.76 113.84
N MET A 5 -4.73 34.44 113.97
CA MET A 5 -3.71 33.42 113.69
C MET A 5 -3.46 33.35 112.17
N ILE A 6 -2.21 33.52 111.75
CA ILE A 6 -1.78 33.28 110.37
C ILE A 6 -1.22 31.86 110.31
N ALA A 7 -1.94 30.96 109.66
CA ALA A 7 -1.45 29.64 109.29
C ALA A 7 -0.72 29.75 107.94
N ALA A 8 0.58 29.47 107.94
CA ALA A 8 1.39 29.40 106.73
C ALA A 8 1.15 28.03 106.04
N VAL A 9 0.52 28.06 104.87
CA VAL A 9 0.39 26.90 103.98
C VAL A 9 1.63 26.85 103.11
N VAL A 10 2.47 25.82 103.31
CA VAL A 10 3.60 25.50 102.43
C VAL A 10 3.05 24.65 101.28
N ALA A 11 2.93 25.25 100.09
CA ALA A 11 2.58 24.54 98.87
C ALA A 11 3.83 23.83 98.31
N VAL A 12 3.84 22.50 98.34
CA VAL A 12 4.83 21.67 97.66
C VAL A 12 4.36 21.47 96.23
N THR A 13 4.96 22.18 95.28
CA THR A 13 4.74 21.95 93.84
C THR A 13 5.64 20.81 93.36
N ALA A 14 5.05 19.64 93.11
CA ALA A 14 5.70 18.54 92.42
C ALA A 14 5.72 18.82 90.91
N THR A 15 6.88 19.17 90.36
CA THR A 15 7.11 19.21 88.91
C THR A 15 7.24 17.79 88.39
N VAL A 16 6.19 17.28 87.75
CA VAL A 16 6.26 16.05 86.94
C VAL A 16 6.91 16.42 85.62
N ALA A 17 8.16 16.02 85.43
CA ALA A 17 8.82 16.05 84.13
C ALA A 17 8.15 15.02 83.22
N GLY A 18 7.24 15.47 82.36
CA GLY A 18 6.67 14.64 81.31
C GLY A 18 7.74 14.29 80.29
N VAL A 19 8.23 13.05 80.33
CA VAL A 19 8.97 12.46 79.21
C VAL A 19 7.96 12.25 78.09
N GLY A 20 7.96 13.15 77.11
CA GLY A 20 7.20 12.96 75.89
C GLY A 20 7.78 11.77 75.13
N LEU A 21 7.07 10.64 75.14
CA LEU A 21 7.34 9.52 74.26
C LEU A 21 6.96 9.98 72.85
N VAL A 22 7.95 10.38 72.06
CA VAL A 22 7.76 10.63 70.62
C VAL A 22 7.55 9.26 70.00
N ALA A 23 6.31 8.94 69.64
CA ALA A 23 6.01 7.77 68.82
C ALA A 23 6.59 8.02 67.43
N SER A 24 7.79 7.49 67.17
CA SER A 24 8.34 7.37 65.83
C SER A 24 7.39 6.47 65.04
N GLY A 25 6.68 7.05 64.06
CA GLY A 25 5.92 6.25 63.09
C GLY A 25 6.85 5.23 62.45
N GLY A 26 6.48 3.95 62.53
CA GLY A 26 7.33 2.82 62.16
C GLY A 26 7.65 2.81 60.67
N SER A 27 8.84 3.29 60.34
CA SER A 27 9.52 3.00 59.07
C SER A 27 10.74 2.15 59.38
N ASP A 28 10.91 1.07 58.63
CA ASP A 28 12.10 0.23 58.74
C ASP A 28 13.10 0.63 57.67
N GLN A 29 14.39 0.58 58.00
CA GLN A 29 15.45 0.87 57.03
C GLN A 29 15.94 -0.43 56.37
N ALA A 30 16.05 -0.40 55.05
CA ALA A 30 16.59 -1.52 54.27
C ALA A 30 17.71 -1.06 53.33
N VAL A 31 18.69 -1.93 53.09
CA VAL A 31 19.78 -1.68 52.13
C VAL A 31 19.51 -2.44 50.85
N VAL A 32 19.35 -1.73 49.74
CA VAL A 32 19.04 -2.33 48.42
C VAL A 32 20.17 -3.25 47.97
N THR A 33 19.86 -4.50 47.63
CA THR A 33 20.84 -5.49 47.16
C THR A 33 20.69 -5.81 45.68
N ARG A 34 19.48 -5.72 45.12
CA ARG A 34 19.20 -6.03 43.72
C ARG A 34 17.90 -5.39 43.26
N ILE A 35 17.85 -4.94 42.02
CA ILE A 35 16.60 -4.55 41.34
C ILE A 35 16.11 -5.75 40.53
N VAL A 36 14.85 -6.14 40.71
CA VAL A 36 14.25 -7.28 40.01
C VAL A 36 13.55 -6.77 38.75
N ASP A 37 12.65 -5.80 38.90
CA ASP A 37 11.89 -5.13 37.83
C ASP A 37 11.52 -3.70 38.26
N GLY A 38 10.47 -3.10 37.66
CA GLY A 38 10.08 -1.70 37.90
C GLY A 38 9.40 -1.44 39.24
N ASP A 39 8.88 -2.46 39.93
CA ASP A 39 8.19 -2.32 41.22
C ASP A 39 8.62 -3.35 42.26
N THR A 40 9.59 -4.18 41.94
CA THR A 40 10.13 -5.20 42.83
C THR A 40 11.65 -5.07 42.94
N PHE A 41 12.14 -5.10 44.18
CA PHE A 41 13.57 -5.15 44.49
C PHE A 41 13.86 -6.08 45.66
N GLU A 42 15.11 -6.49 45.82
CA GLU A 42 15.60 -7.19 47.00
C GLU A 42 16.43 -6.24 47.85
N ALA A 43 16.31 -6.38 49.16
CA ALA A 43 17.08 -5.61 50.13
C ALA A 43 17.44 -6.42 51.38
N THR A 44 18.41 -5.93 52.13
CA THR A 44 18.71 -6.43 53.47
C THR A 44 17.91 -5.64 54.50
N LEU A 45 16.99 -6.30 55.19
CA LEU A 45 16.17 -5.77 56.28
C LEU A 45 16.45 -6.59 57.54
N ASP A 46 16.89 -5.94 58.62
CA ASP A 46 17.32 -6.60 59.87
C ASP A 46 18.32 -7.75 59.65
N GLY A 47 19.26 -7.58 58.72
CA GLY A 47 20.26 -8.59 58.38
C GLY A 47 19.74 -9.77 57.55
N ARG A 48 18.47 -9.75 57.10
CA ARG A 48 17.86 -10.79 56.27
C ARG A 48 17.60 -10.27 54.86
N SER A 49 17.84 -11.11 53.86
CA SER A 49 17.40 -10.85 52.49
C SER A 49 15.87 -10.84 52.44
N THR A 50 15.30 -9.79 51.86
CA THR A 50 13.85 -9.57 51.78
C THR A 50 13.52 -9.03 50.39
N THR A 51 12.57 -9.65 49.71
CA THR A 51 11.98 -9.11 48.47
C THR A 51 10.88 -8.12 48.85
N VAL A 52 10.93 -6.92 48.27
CA VAL A 52 10.00 -5.83 48.52
C VAL A 52 9.25 -5.52 47.22
N ARG A 53 7.92 -5.51 47.29
CA ARG A 53 7.02 -5.05 46.23
C ARG A 53 6.48 -3.68 46.62
N LEU A 54 6.66 -2.70 45.73
CA LEU A 54 6.20 -1.33 45.93
C LEU A 54 4.67 -1.33 46.06
N LEU A 55 4.14 -0.64 47.07
CA LEU A 55 2.71 -0.42 47.21
C LEU A 55 2.15 0.51 46.13
N ASN A 56 0.89 0.29 45.80
CA ASN A 56 0.05 1.15 45.00
C ASN A 56 0.48 1.51 43.57
N ILE A 57 1.50 0.86 43.03
CA ILE A 57 1.93 1.02 41.63
C ILE A 57 2.06 -0.34 40.96
N ASP A 58 1.77 -0.43 39.67
CA ASP A 58 2.06 -1.56 38.80
C ASP A 58 2.95 -1.10 37.66
N THR A 59 4.05 -1.80 37.39
CA THR A 59 4.99 -1.41 36.32
C THR A 59 5.03 -2.44 35.20
N PRO A 60 5.38 -2.05 33.96
CA PRO A 60 5.46 -3.02 32.87
C PRO A 60 6.46 -4.13 33.17
N GLU A 61 6.00 -5.37 33.04
CA GLU A 61 6.77 -6.56 33.44
C GLU A 61 8.00 -6.82 32.57
N THR A 62 9.06 -7.34 33.18
CA THR A 62 10.32 -7.69 32.49
C THR A 62 10.78 -9.14 32.68
N VAL A 63 10.33 -9.80 33.75
CA VAL A 63 10.88 -11.09 34.19
C VAL A 63 9.81 -12.17 34.40
N ASP A 64 8.55 -11.88 34.10
CA ASP A 64 7.47 -12.87 34.14
C ASP A 64 7.72 -13.96 33.07
N PRO A 65 7.92 -15.24 33.46
CA PRO A 65 8.19 -16.33 32.53
C PRO A 65 7.01 -16.65 31.60
N ASP A 66 5.79 -16.26 31.99
CA ASP A 66 4.58 -16.48 31.21
C ASP A 66 4.23 -15.26 30.31
N SER A 67 5.06 -14.21 30.35
CA SER A 67 4.83 -12.97 29.61
C SER A 67 6.05 -12.53 28.78
N THR A 68 5.81 -11.83 27.69
CA THR A 68 6.88 -11.13 26.97
C THR A 68 7.23 -9.84 27.70
N VAL A 69 8.50 -9.43 27.65
CA VAL A 69 8.94 -8.11 28.15
C VAL A 69 8.00 -7.03 27.63
N GLN A 70 7.36 -6.32 28.56
CA GLN A 70 6.36 -5.30 28.24
C GLN A 70 7.03 -4.00 27.80
N CYS A 71 6.30 -3.19 27.02
CA CYS A 71 6.76 -1.86 26.62
C CYS A 71 7.13 -1.03 27.85
N LEU A 72 8.32 -0.44 27.85
CA LEU A 72 8.90 0.33 28.95
C LEU A 72 9.21 -0.44 30.24
N GLY A 73 9.19 -1.79 30.22
CA GLY A 73 9.58 -2.58 31.38
C GLY A 73 11.05 -2.40 31.78
N PRO A 74 12.01 -2.60 30.85
CA PRO A 74 13.43 -2.39 31.16
C PRO A 74 13.72 -0.95 31.61
N GLU A 75 13.02 0.02 31.05
CA GLU A 75 13.11 1.43 31.40
C GLU A 75 12.57 1.69 32.81
N ALA A 76 11.46 1.06 33.22
CA ALA A 76 10.94 1.13 34.59
C ALA A 76 11.94 0.54 35.60
N ALA A 77 12.50 -0.64 35.34
CA ALA A 77 13.52 -1.26 36.18
C ALA A 77 14.79 -0.41 36.28
N ALA A 78 15.26 0.13 35.15
CA ALA A 78 16.41 1.03 35.13
C ALA A 78 16.12 2.33 35.90
N ARG A 79 14.88 2.84 35.86
CA ARG A 79 14.50 4.02 36.60
C ARG A 79 14.44 3.76 38.10
N LEU A 80 13.87 2.63 38.52
CA LEU A 80 13.89 2.21 39.92
C LEU A 80 15.33 2.10 40.42
N ALA A 81 16.23 1.47 39.65
CA ALA A 81 17.65 1.40 39.96
C ALA A 81 18.33 2.76 40.09
N ALA A 82 17.89 3.77 39.34
CA ALA A 82 18.41 5.13 39.44
C ALA A 82 17.87 5.89 40.65
N LEU A 83 16.61 5.64 41.05
CA LEU A 83 16.00 6.22 42.25
C LEU A 83 16.54 5.61 43.54
N ILE A 84 16.76 4.29 43.54
CA ILE A 84 17.25 3.51 44.68
C ILE A 84 18.43 2.60 44.28
N PRO A 85 19.63 3.17 44.03
CA PRO A 85 20.80 2.40 43.60
C PRO A 85 21.15 1.25 44.55
N VAL A 86 21.66 0.15 44.01
CA VAL A 86 22.18 -0.96 44.82
C VAL A 86 23.22 -0.43 45.81
N GLY A 87 23.06 -0.81 47.08
CA GLY A 87 23.84 -0.32 48.22
C GLY A 87 23.28 0.95 48.89
N SER A 88 22.25 1.59 48.35
CA SER A 88 21.57 2.69 49.04
C SER A 88 20.62 2.19 50.12
N THR A 89 20.36 3.07 51.09
CA THR A 89 19.35 2.85 52.13
C THR A 89 18.03 3.48 51.72
N VAL A 90 16.95 2.75 51.96
CA VAL A 90 15.57 3.21 51.76
C VAL A 90 14.77 3.04 53.04
N ASP A 91 13.79 3.91 53.25
CA ASP A 91 12.84 3.80 54.33
C ASP A 91 11.57 3.10 53.82
N LEU A 92 11.21 2.00 54.47
CA LEU A 92 10.02 1.19 54.17
C LEU A 92 8.90 1.60 55.11
N SER A 93 7.82 2.15 54.55
CA SER A 93 6.61 2.47 55.30
C SER A 93 5.47 1.56 54.87
N TYR A 94 4.83 0.94 55.86
CA TYR A 94 3.85 -0.12 55.63
C TYR A 94 2.42 0.40 55.69
N ASP A 95 1.53 -0.45 55.22
CA ASP A 95 0.08 -0.34 55.37
C ASP A 95 -0.45 -1.62 56.06
N ASP A 96 -1.76 -1.83 56.07
CA ASP A 96 -2.44 -2.91 56.79
C ASP A 96 -1.87 -4.31 56.47
N GLU A 97 -1.79 -4.68 55.18
CA GLU A 97 -1.19 -5.95 54.73
C GLU A 97 0.29 -5.74 54.43
N ARG A 98 1.16 -6.34 55.26
CA ARG A 98 2.62 -6.16 55.14
C ARG A 98 3.30 -7.15 54.21
N VAL A 99 2.67 -8.29 53.91
CA VAL A 99 3.28 -9.37 53.14
C VAL A 99 2.21 -9.99 52.24
N ASP A 100 2.50 -10.10 50.95
CA ASP A 100 1.56 -10.71 50.00
C ASP A 100 1.59 -12.25 50.02
N GLY A 101 0.69 -12.88 49.24
CA GLY A 101 0.61 -14.33 49.11
C GLY A 101 1.87 -15.02 48.56
N TRP A 102 2.82 -14.26 48.02
CA TRP A 102 4.10 -14.75 47.50
C TRP A 102 5.25 -14.58 48.51
N GLY A 103 4.97 -14.00 49.68
CA GLY A 103 5.95 -13.74 50.72
C GLY A 103 6.78 -12.46 50.49
N ARG A 104 6.39 -11.59 49.55
CA ARG A 104 7.05 -10.30 49.35
C ARG A 104 6.56 -9.29 50.37
N THR A 105 7.46 -8.48 50.89
CA THR A 105 7.10 -7.38 51.77
C THR A 105 6.48 -6.25 50.96
N LEU A 106 5.31 -5.76 51.39
CA LEU A 106 4.58 -4.67 50.77
C LEU A 106 4.92 -3.35 51.45
N ALA A 107 5.49 -2.39 50.73
CA ALA A 107 5.86 -1.10 51.31
C ALA A 107 5.74 0.10 50.34
N GLY A 108 5.39 1.26 50.90
CA GLY A 108 5.74 2.55 50.31
C GLY A 108 7.21 2.84 50.58
N VAL A 109 7.98 3.06 49.52
CA VAL A 109 9.45 3.15 49.59
C VAL A 109 9.85 4.61 49.46
N HIS A 110 10.59 5.11 50.45
CA HIS A 110 11.10 6.48 50.44
C HIS A 110 12.62 6.46 50.25
N ASP A 111 13.11 7.32 49.36
CA ASP A 111 14.55 7.54 49.22
C ASP A 111 15.11 8.33 50.41
N THR A 112 16.43 8.49 50.47
CA THR A 112 17.10 9.27 51.54
C THR A 112 16.69 10.75 51.62
N GLY A 113 16.03 11.29 50.59
CA GLY A 113 15.47 12.62 50.57
C GLY A 113 14.01 12.68 51.05
N GLY A 114 13.42 11.55 51.41
CA GLY A 114 12.02 11.41 51.82
C GLY A 114 11.04 11.39 50.65
N ARG A 115 11.50 11.25 49.40
CA ARG A 115 10.61 11.18 48.24
C ARG A 115 10.03 9.78 48.10
N LEU A 116 8.72 9.69 47.86
CA LEU A 116 8.04 8.42 47.60
C LEU A 116 8.39 7.90 46.20
N VAL A 117 9.22 6.87 46.15
CA VAL A 117 9.73 6.25 44.91
C VAL A 117 8.58 5.72 44.05
N ASN A 118 7.54 5.19 44.69
CA ASN A 118 6.33 4.67 44.05
C ASN A 118 5.65 5.75 43.19
N ALA A 119 5.46 6.94 43.75
CA ALA A 119 4.86 8.06 43.02
C ALA A 119 5.80 8.61 41.94
N GLU A 120 7.13 8.62 42.15
CA GLU A 120 8.06 9.09 41.12
C GLU A 120 8.04 8.23 39.84
N LEU A 121 7.93 6.91 39.96
CA LEU A 121 7.78 6.03 38.80
C LEU A 121 6.49 6.31 38.03
N ALA A 122 5.37 6.48 38.74
CA ALA A 122 4.09 6.86 38.13
C ALA A 122 4.17 8.25 37.46
N ARG A 123 4.85 9.21 38.10
CA ARG A 123 5.06 10.58 37.58
C ARG A 123 5.81 10.59 36.26
N GLU A 124 6.71 9.63 36.05
CA GLU A 124 7.44 9.47 34.80
C GLU A 124 6.68 8.64 33.76
N GLY A 125 5.49 8.15 34.09
CA GLY A 125 4.66 7.32 33.23
C GLY A 125 5.17 5.89 33.09
N LEU A 126 5.91 5.40 34.09
CA LEU A 126 6.53 4.07 34.09
C LEU A 126 5.74 3.05 34.93
N GLY A 127 4.55 3.42 35.40
CA GLY A 127 3.61 2.52 36.06
C GLY A 127 2.24 3.15 36.28
N THR A 128 1.29 2.33 36.70
CA THR A 128 -0.11 2.71 36.96
C THR A 128 -0.49 2.53 38.41
N ALA A 129 -1.32 3.42 38.93
CA ALA A 129 -1.89 3.32 40.26
C ALA A 129 -2.81 2.10 40.36
N MET A 130 -2.64 1.28 41.40
CA MET A 130 -3.52 0.15 41.71
C MET A 130 -3.58 -0.11 43.22
N VAL A 131 -4.54 -0.91 43.69
CA VAL A 131 -4.55 -1.41 45.08
C VAL A 131 -3.73 -2.69 45.16
N VAL A 132 -2.84 -2.81 46.15
CA VAL A 132 -1.98 -4.00 46.34
C VAL A 132 -2.22 -4.58 47.73
N GLY A 133 -2.76 -5.80 47.82
CA GLY A 133 -3.04 -6.43 49.12
C GLY A 133 -4.05 -5.64 49.97
N GLY A 134 -5.06 -5.03 49.34
CA GLY A 134 -6.03 -4.17 50.05
C GLY A 134 -5.46 -2.85 50.59
N ASN A 135 -4.16 -2.61 50.45
CA ASN A 135 -3.49 -1.39 50.89
C ASN A 135 -3.77 -0.25 49.91
N ASP A 136 -4.20 0.90 50.41
CA ASP A 136 -4.50 2.11 49.63
C ASP A 136 -3.85 3.38 50.18
N ARG A 137 -3.01 3.28 51.22
CA ARG A 137 -2.38 4.43 51.88
C ARG A 137 -1.67 5.41 50.94
N TYR A 138 -1.06 4.92 49.86
CA TYR A 138 -0.33 5.74 48.88
C TYR A 138 -1.08 5.89 47.54
N LEU A 139 -2.30 5.36 47.43
CA LEU A 139 -3.04 5.31 46.17
C LEU A 139 -3.32 6.71 45.61
N ASP A 140 -3.74 7.66 46.44
CA ASP A 140 -4.06 9.02 46.00
C ASP A 140 -2.83 9.74 45.43
N GLU A 141 -1.68 9.66 46.11
CA GLU A 141 -0.43 10.30 45.67
C GLU A 141 0.10 9.67 44.37
N VAL A 142 0.03 8.34 44.25
CA VAL A 142 0.43 7.64 43.01
C VAL A 142 -0.55 7.94 41.87
N THR A 143 -1.84 8.08 42.15
CA THR A 143 -2.85 8.46 41.16
C THR A 143 -2.61 9.88 40.65
N GLU A 144 -2.35 10.84 41.52
CA GLU A 144 -2.02 12.21 41.11
C GLU A 144 -0.77 12.23 40.22
N ALA A 145 0.29 11.52 40.62
CA ALA A 145 1.50 11.38 39.82
C ALA A 145 1.24 10.75 38.44
N GLN A 146 0.40 9.71 38.37
CA GLN A 146 0.00 9.10 37.10
C GLN A 146 -0.73 10.12 36.20
N GLU A 147 -1.64 10.92 36.75
CA GLU A 147 -2.36 11.93 35.98
C GLU A 147 -1.42 13.04 35.46
N GLU A 148 -0.38 13.41 36.22
CA GLU A 148 0.67 14.31 35.71
C GLU A 148 1.39 13.71 34.50
N ALA A 149 1.71 12.41 34.55
CA ALA A 149 2.36 11.71 33.45
C ALA A 149 1.46 11.63 32.20
N ARG A 150 0.17 11.35 32.40
CA ARG A 150 -0.84 11.34 31.34
C ARG A 150 -0.95 12.72 30.69
N ALA A 151 -1.13 13.77 31.49
CA ALA A 151 -1.28 15.14 30.99
C ALA A 151 -0.04 15.62 30.21
N ALA A 152 1.14 15.16 30.61
CA ALA A 152 2.40 15.49 29.94
C ALA A 152 2.78 14.53 28.80
N GLY A 153 2.02 13.45 28.58
CA GLY A 153 2.35 12.43 27.57
C GLY A 153 3.70 11.75 27.81
N ARG A 154 4.03 11.41 29.07
CA ARG A 154 5.29 10.75 29.46
C ARG A 154 5.15 9.24 29.49
N GLY A 155 6.28 8.53 29.36
CA GLY A 155 6.33 7.07 29.49
C GLY A 155 5.30 6.37 28.63
N LEU A 156 4.45 5.55 29.26
CA LEU A 156 3.40 4.76 28.62
C LEU A 156 2.36 5.61 27.87
N TYR A 157 2.26 6.91 28.18
CA TYR A 157 1.36 7.88 27.53
C TYR A 157 1.99 8.59 26.32
N ALA A 158 3.29 8.39 26.06
CA ALA A 158 4.00 9.10 25.01
C ALA A 158 3.57 8.65 23.61
N THR A 159 3.45 9.58 22.66
CA THR A 159 3.22 9.27 21.23
C THR A 159 4.52 9.07 20.45
N THR A 160 5.66 9.31 21.09
CA THR A 160 7.00 9.24 20.47
C THR A 160 7.77 7.95 20.80
N VAL A 161 7.32 7.21 21.82
CA VAL A 161 7.91 5.92 22.19
C VAL A 161 7.21 4.83 21.40
N SER A 162 7.90 4.22 20.42
CA SER A 162 7.25 3.40 19.39
C SER A 162 6.39 2.23 19.90
N CYS A 163 6.72 1.66 21.06
CA CYS A 163 6.00 0.51 21.61
C CYS A 163 4.72 0.90 22.36
N THR A 164 4.49 2.17 22.70
CA THR A 164 3.30 2.59 23.45
C THR A 164 2.07 2.56 22.57
N VAL A 165 0.90 2.35 23.18
CA VAL A 165 -0.37 2.33 22.45
C VAL A 165 -0.64 3.66 21.74
N PRO A 166 -0.47 4.85 22.36
CA PRO A 166 -0.66 6.12 21.66
C PRO A 166 0.26 6.28 20.44
N ALA A 167 1.52 5.86 20.53
CA ALA A 167 2.45 5.93 19.41
C ALA A 167 2.07 4.97 18.26
N GLN A 168 1.59 3.78 18.58
CA GLN A 168 1.11 2.83 17.58
C GLN A 168 -0.11 3.36 16.83
N VAL A 169 -1.07 3.96 17.55
CA VAL A 169 -2.26 4.57 16.95
C VAL A 169 -1.90 5.77 16.07
N GLU A 170 -1.04 6.69 16.52
CA GLU A 170 -0.62 7.83 15.70
C GLU A 170 0.19 7.40 14.46
N ARG A 171 1.01 6.34 14.57
CA ARG A 171 1.68 5.76 13.39
C ARG A 171 0.68 5.19 12.38
N ALA A 172 -0.30 4.41 12.83
CA ALA A 172 -1.32 3.83 11.96
C ALA A 172 -2.13 4.92 11.24
N ARG A 173 -2.57 5.94 11.99
CA ARG A 173 -3.22 7.14 11.44
C ARG A 173 -2.32 7.86 10.41
N GLY A 174 -1.02 8.01 10.72
CA GLY A 174 -0.04 8.62 9.83
C GLY A 174 0.11 7.89 8.49
N THR A 175 0.09 6.55 8.50
CA THR A 175 0.08 5.72 7.29
C THR A 175 -1.14 6.04 6.40
N VAL A 176 -2.34 6.09 7.00
CA VAL A 176 -3.58 6.44 6.28
C VAL A 176 -3.52 7.87 5.73
N ALA A 177 -3.00 8.83 6.49
CA ALA A 177 -2.81 10.20 6.02
C ALA A 177 -1.83 10.27 4.82
N GLY A 178 -0.76 9.47 4.84
CA GLY A 178 0.17 9.33 3.72
C GLY A 178 -0.49 8.76 2.46
N LEU A 179 -1.33 7.73 2.62
CA LEU A 179 -2.16 7.20 1.54
C LEU A 179 -3.12 8.27 0.98
N ALA A 180 -3.77 9.06 1.84
CA ALA A 180 -4.65 10.14 1.42
C ALA A 180 -3.94 11.22 0.58
N GLN A 181 -2.71 11.57 0.95
CA GLN A 181 -1.88 12.49 0.17
C GLN A 181 -1.55 11.93 -1.21
N ARG A 182 -1.24 10.62 -1.31
CA ARG A 182 -0.99 9.96 -2.59
C ARG A 182 -2.25 9.88 -3.46
N ALA A 183 -3.41 9.55 -2.88
CA ALA A 183 -4.68 9.50 -3.60
C ALA A 183 -5.12 10.86 -4.17
N SER A 184 -4.63 11.95 -3.57
CA SER A 184 -4.88 13.32 -4.02
C SER A 184 -3.98 13.76 -5.18
N SER A 185 -2.96 12.97 -5.53
CA SER A 185 -2.01 13.27 -6.60
C SER A 185 -2.28 12.37 -7.81
N PRO A 186 -2.38 12.91 -9.04
CA PRO A 186 -2.56 12.08 -10.23
C PRO A 186 -1.33 11.21 -10.48
N SER A 187 -1.53 9.91 -10.71
CA SER A 187 -0.48 8.97 -11.16
C SER A 187 -0.85 8.41 -12.54
N PRO A 188 0.08 8.40 -13.50
CA PRO A 188 -0.14 7.78 -14.81
C PRO A 188 0.09 6.25 -14.79
N ASP A 189 0.56 5.69 -13.68
CA ASP A 189 0.95 4.28 -13.56
C ASP A 189 -0.09 3.49 -12.73
N PRO A 190 -0.89 2.61 -13.37
CA PRO A 190 -1.91 1.83 -12.66
C PRO A 190 -1.30 0.83 -11.67
N ALA A 191 -0.06 0.37 -11.86
CA ALA A 191 0.58 -0.56 -10.94
C ALA A 191 0.91 0.11 -9.58
N GLN A 192 1.26 1.39 -9.60
CA GLN A 192 1.47 2.18 -8.38
C GLN A 192 0.16 2.42 -7.62
N LEU A 193 -0.93 2.67 -8.34
CA LEU A 193 -2.26 2.82 -7.75
C LEU A 193 -2.75 1.50 -7.13
N ASP A 194 -2.59 0.37 -7.83
CA ASP A 194 -2.93 -0.95 -7.29
C ASP A 194 -2.07 -1.29 -6.04
N ALA A 195 -0.80 -0.89 -6.02
CA ALA A 195 0.07 -1.05 -4.85
C ALA A 195 -0.41 -0.22 -3.66
N ALA A 196 -0.79 1.04 -3.88
CA ALA A 196 -1.36 1.89 -2.84
C ALA A 196 -2.72 1.35 -2.33
N GLY A 197 -3.54 0.77 -3.21
CA GLY A 197 -4.77 0.07 -2.82
C GLY A 197 -4.51 -1.13 -1.91
N ARG A 198 -3.47 -1.94 -2.18
CA ARG A 198 -3.06 -3.03 -1.28
C ARG A 198 -2.54 -2.51 0.06
N GLU A 199 -1.75 -1.44 0.06
CA GLU A 199 -1.26 -0.81 1.28
C GLU A 199 -2.42 -0.27 2.15
N ALA A 200 -3.51 0.22 1.54
CA ALA A 200 -4.73 0.58 2.27
C ALA A 200 -5.40 -0.63 2.95
N VAL A 201 -5.40 -1.80 2.30
CA VAL A 201 -5.89 -3.06 2.90
C VAL A 201 -5.00 -3.54 4.05
N ASP A 202 -3.68 -3.45 3.88
CA ASP A 202 -2.72 -3.78 4.94
C ASP A 202 -2.92 -2.85 6.14
N ALA A 203 -3.13 -1.55 5.90
CA ALA A 203 -3.45 -0.57 6.94
C ALA A 203 -4.75 -0.93 7.69
N LEU A 204 -5.79 -1.38 6.99
CA LEU A 204 -7.04 -1.84 7.64
C LEU A 204 -6.80 -3.02 8.58
N THR A 205 -5.90 -3.94 8.22
CA THR A 205 -5.57 -5.09 9.06
C THR A 205 -4.86 -4.65 10.34
N VAL A 206 -3.92 -3.69 10.23
CA VAL A 206 -3.23 -3.10 11.40
C VAL A 206 -4.21 -2.35 12.29
N LEU A 207 -5.07 -1.52 11.71
CA LEU A 207 -6.08 -0.74 12.45
C LEU A 207 -7.04 -1.65 13.20
N ALA A 208 -7.52 -2.73 12.58
CA ALA A 208 -8.41 -3.70 13.22
C ALA A 208 -7.72 -4.43 14.40
N GLY A 209 -6.43 -4.77 14.26
CA GLY A 209 -5.65 -5.36 15.36
C GLY A 209 -5.52 -4.40 16.55
N LEU A 210 -5.16 -3.14 16.28
CA LEU A 210 -5.07 -2.11 17.31
C LEU A 210 -6.42 -1.82 17.98
N ASP A 211 -7.50 -1.75 17.21
CA ASP A 211 -8.85 -1.52 17.75
C ASP A 211 -9.29 -2.67 18.66
N ALA A 212 -9.05 -3.91 18.24
CA ALA A 212 -9.30 -5.08 19.05
C ALA A 212 -8.49 -5.04 20.35
N ASP A 213 -7.21 -4.67 20.30
CA ASP A 213 -6.36 -4.59 21.49
C ASP A 213 -6.81 -3.47 22.46
N VAL A 214 -7.12 -2.27 21.95
CA VAL A 214 -7.61 -1.14 22.75
C VAL A 214 -8.95 -1.47 23.43
N ARG A 215 -9.85 -2.19 22.75
CA ARG A 215 -11.18 -2.56 23.28
C ARG A 215 -11.15 -3.77 24.20
N ALA A 216 -10.28 -4.76 23.93
CA ALA A 216 -10.29 -6.05 24.63
C ALA A 216 -9.75 -5.99 26.07
N HIS A 217 -9.21 -4.86 26.52
CA HIS A 217 -8.59 -4.75 27.85
C HIS A 217 -7.61 -5.91 28.11
N ARG A 218 -6.78 -6.26 27.11
CA ARG A 218 -5.83 -7.38 27.27
C ARG A 218 -4.99 -7.17 28.54
N ALA A 219 -4.73 -8.25 29.27
CA ALA A 219 -3.93 -8.22 30.48
C ALA A 219 -2.52 -7.65 30.19
N GLY A 220 -2.02 -6.82 31.11
CA GLY A 220 -0.72 -6.16 31.03
C GLY A 220 -0.81 -4.66 31.30
N VAL A 221 0.16 -4.12 32.05
CA VAL A 221 0.18 -2.73 32.54
C VAL A 221 0.05 -1.74 31.38
N ALA A 222 0.65 -2.03 30.23
CA ALA A 222 0.57 -1.22 29.02
C ALA A 222 -0.87 -0.89 28.54
N TRP A 223 -1.87 -1.71 28.91
CA TRP A 223 -3.29 -1.49 28.58
C TRP A 223 -4.12 -0.97 29.76
N ALA A 224 -3.66 -1.19 31.00
CA ALA A 224 -4.25 -0.65 32.22
C ALA A 224 -4.05 0.87 32.35
N VAL A 225 -3.00 1.40 31.70
CA VAL A 225 -2.63 2.83 31.63
C VAL A 225 -3.74 3.74 31.08
N LEU A 226 -4.53 3.24 30.15
CA LEU A 226 -5.56 4.03 29.45
C LEU A 226 -6.78 4.23 30.37
N SER A 227 -7.19 5.48 30.57
CA SER A 227 -8.51 5.76 31.16
C SER A 227 -9.63 5.42 30.17
N GLU A 228 -10.87 5.35 30.66
CA GLU A 228 -12.05 5.23 29.78
C GLU A 228 -12.10 6.34 28.72
N LEU A 229 -11.69 7.56 29.08
CA LEU A 229 -11.62 8.69 28.15
C LEU A 229 -10.51 8.49 27.11
N ASP A 230 -9.33 8.00 27.52
CA ASP A 230 -8.24 7.70 26.60
C ASP A 230 -8.65 6.60 25.61
N ARG A 231 -9.30 5.54 26.11
CA ARG A 231 -9.84 4.46 25.27
C ARG A 231 -10.82 5.01 24.24
N ALA A 232 -11.82 5.76 24.68
CA ALA A 232 -12.81 6.36 23.78
C ALA A 232 -12.18 7.27 22.72
N ARG A 233 -11.17 8.06 23.10
CA ARG A 233 -10.41 8.90 22.17
C ARG A 233 -9.64 8.08 21.15
N LEU A 234 -8.89 7.08 21.59
CA LEU A 234 -8.07 6.23 20.72
C LEU A 234 -8.94 5.40 19.77
N THR A 235 -10.04 4.82 20.25
CA THR A 235 -11.01 4.12 19.39
C THR A 235 -11.62 5.05 18.36
N GLY A 236 -11.95 6.29 18.72
CA GLY A 236 -12.45 7.28 17.75
C GLY A 236 -11.44 7.62 16.64
N VAL A 237 -10.15 7.68 16.97
CA VAL A 237 -9.07 7.85 15.99
C VAL A 237 -8.97 6.62 15.07
N LEU A 238 -9.01 5.42 15.62
CA LEU A 238 -8.93 4.16 14.86
C LEU A 238 -10.14 3.96 13.95
N ASP A 239 -11.34 4.27 14.43
CA ASP A 239 -12.59 4.20 13.65
C ASP A 239 -12.51 5.16 12.45
N THR A 240 -12.12 6.41 12.68
CA THR A 240 -11.94 7.41 11.60
C THR A 240 -10.90 6.96 10.58
N ALA A 241 -9.72 6.51 11.06
CA ALA A 241 -8.66 6.04 10.18
C ALA A 241 -9.08 4.79 9.37
N SER A 242 -9.91 3.93 9.94
CA SER A 242 -10.44 2.75 9.25
C SER A 242 -11.42 3.12 8.14
N ASP A 243 -12.30 4.08 8.40
CA ASP A 243 -13.25 4.57 7.38
C ASP A 243 -12.53 5.32 6.24
N ASP A 244 -11.51 6.12 6.58
CA ASP A 244 -10.63 6.76 5.60
C ASP A 244 -9.89 5.71 4.76
N ALA A 245 -9.31 4.69 5.37
CA ALA A 245 -8.58 3.63 4.66
C ALA A 245 -9.49 2.82 3.72
N ARG A 246 -10.74 2.51 4.12
CA ARG A 246 -11.74 1.88 3.24
C ARG A 246 -12.07 2.76 2.05
N THR A 247 -12.27 4.05 2.28
CA THR A 247 -12.53 5.04 1.23
C THR A 247 -11.37 5.12 0.24
N LEU A 248 -10.13 5.14 0.76
CA LEU A 248 -8.92 5.18 -0.06
C LEU A 248 -8.72 3.91 -0.87
N GLN A 249 -9.01 2.73 -0.31
CA GLN A 249 -8.94 1.46 -1.02
C GLN A 249 -9.82 1.49 -2.29
N VAL A 250 -11.08 1.91 -2.16
CA VAL A 250 -12.01 2.03 -3.30
C VAL A 250 -11.49 3.05 -4.29
N ARG A 251 -11.07 4.22 -3.82
CA ARG A 251 -10.57 5.32 -4.67
C ARG A 251 -9.36 4.91 -5.50
N PHE A 252 -8.39 4.19 -4.92
CA PHE A 252 -7.22 3.72 -5.67
C PHE A 252 -7.62 2.71 -6.76
N ALA A 253 -8.58 1.84 -6.48
CA ALA A 253 -9.08 0.88 -7.47
C ALA A 253 -9.77 1.59 -8.65
N GLU A 254 -10.59 2.60 -8.37
CA GLU A 254 -11.24 3.43 -9.39
C GLU A 254 -10.20 4.18 -10.24
N GLN A 255 -9.26 4.89 -9.61
CA GLN A 255 -8.19 5.60 -10.31
C GLN A 255 -7.36 4.67 -11.20
N ALA A 256 -7.03 3.47 -10.71
CA ALA A 256 -6.27 2.50 -11.50
C ALA A 256 -7.07 2.00 -12.72
N SER A 257 -8.39 1.81 -12.57
CA SER A 257 -9.30 1.49 -13.68
C SER A 257 -9.35 2.61 -14.72
N ASP A 258 -9.52 3.85 -14.28
CA ASP A 258 -9.59 5.03 -15.15
C ASP A 258 -8.30 5.21 -15.96
N VAL A 259 -7.14 5.02 -15.30
CA VAL A 259 -5.84 5.09 -15.97
C VAL A 259 -5.68 3.99 -17.01
N ARG A 260 -6.09 2.75 -16.72
CA ARG A 260 -6.05 1.63 -17.68
C ARG A 260 -6.96 1.90 -18.89
N GLU A 261 -8.15 2.44 -18.66
CA GLU A 261 -9.07 2.82 -19.73
C GLU A 261 -8.50 3.95 -20.59
N ALA A 262 -7.97 5.00 -19.97
CA ALA A 262 -7.32 6.10 -20.69
C ALA A 262 -6.13 5.62 -21.54
N GLN A 263 -5.30 4.73 -20.99
CA GLN A 263 -4.18 4.13 -21.73
C GLN A 263 -4.64 3.29 -22.92
N ARG A 264 -5.72 2.50 -22.75
CA ARG A 264 -6.33 1.73 -23.84
C ARG A 264 -6.83 2.63 -24.95
N LEU A 265 -7.61 3.66 -24.61
CA LEU A 265 -8.14 4.62 -25.58
C LEU A 265 -7.01 5.38 -26.30
N ALA A 266 -5.96 5.75 -25.58
CA ALA A 266 -4.78 6.38 -26.17
C ALA A 266 -4.04 5.44 -27.14
N ALA A 267 -3.93 4.15 -26.81
CA ALA A 267 -3.33 3.15 -27.70
C ALA A 267 -4.19 2.91 -28.95
N GLU A 268 -5.51 2.81 -28.81
CA GLU A 268 -6.44 2.70 -29.94
C GLU A 268 -6.37 3.93 -30.85
N GLN A 269 -6.32 5.13 -30.28
CA GLN A 269 -6.16 6.37 -31.05
C GLN A 269 -4.81 6.41 -31.77
N ALA A 270 -3.72 6.05 -31.09
CA ALA A 270 -2.39 6.00 -31.70
C ALA A 270 -2.32 5.02 -32.88
N GLU A 271 -3.04 3.90 -32.80
CA GLU A 271 -3.17 2.95 -33.91
C GLU A 271 -3.96 3.53 -35.08
N ARG A 272 -5.10 4.17 -34.81
CA ARG A 272 -5.89 4.87 -35.83
C ARG A 272 -5.07 5.95 -36.54
N ASP A 273 -4.30 6.73 -35.77
CA ASP A 273 -3.42 7.76 -36.30
C ASP A 273 -2.24 7.17 -37.09
N ARG A 274 -1.77 5.97 -36.73
CA ARG A 274 -0.76 5.25 -37.52
C ARG A 274 -1.33 4.82 -38.87
N VAL A 275 -2.48 4.15 -38.87
CA VAL A 275 -3.15 3.69 -40.10
C VAL A 275 -3.48 4.87 -41.01
N ALA A 276 -4.04 5.96 -40.47
CA ALA A 276 -4.34 7.16 -41.25
C ALA A 276 -3.09 7.79 -41.88
N ARG A 277 -1.96 7.82 -41.16
CA ARG A 277 -0.68 8.29 -41.70
C ARG A 277 -0.14 7.38 -42.81
N GLU A 278 -0.26 6.06 -42.65
CA GLU A 278 0.14 5.11 -43.69
C GLU A 278 -0.74 5.22 -44.94
N GLU A 279 -2.06 5.37 -44.78
CA GLU A 279 -2.99 5.58 -45.89
C GLU A 279 -2.73 6.91 -46.60
N ALA A 280 -2.49 7.99 -45.87
CA ALA A 280 -2.11 9.29 -46.42
C ALA A 280 -0.80 9.20 -47.22
N ALA A 281 0.22 8.52 -46.68
CA ALA A 281 1.50 8.30 -47.38
C ALA A 281 1.33 7.45 -48.65
N ARG A 282 0.47 6.42 -48.62
CA ARG A 282 0.14 5.62 -49.81
C ARG A 282 -0.59 6.44 -50.88
N ALA A 283 -1.53 7.29 -50.47
CA ALA A 283 -2.26 8.17 -51.37
C ALA A 283 -1.33 9.19 -52.02
N GLU A 284 -0.40 9.77 -51.26
CA GLU A 284 0.63 10.68 -51.76
C GLU A 284 1.55 9.98 -52.77
N ALA A 285 2.07 8.79 -52.44
CA ALA A 285 2.92 8.01 -53.34
C ALA A 285 2.18 7.60 -54.64
N ALA A 286 0.89 7.24 -54.55
CA ALA A 286 0.08 6.93 -55.71
C ALA A 286 -0.16 8.15 -56.60
N ALA A 287 -0.39 9.32 -56.00
CA ALA A 287 -0.54 10.59 -56.72
C ALA A 287 0.78 10.98 -57.43
N GLU A 288 1.93 10.81 -56.77
CA GLU A 288 3.23 11.01 -57.40
C GLU A 288 3.46 10.07 -58.59
N GLN A 289 3.16 8.78 -58.43
CA GLN A 289 3.33 7.79 -59.49
C GLN A 289 2.41 8.12 -60.68
N ALA A 290 1.15 8.44 -60.44
CA ALA A 290 0.21 8.86 -61.48
C ALA A 290 0.71 10.11 -62.23
N ALA A 291 1.29 11.08 -61.52
CA ALA A 291 1.89 12.26 -62.14
C ALA A 291 3.11 11.90 -63.02
N ARG A 292 3.97 10.97 -62.57
CA ARG A 292 5.10 10.47 -63.36
C ARG A 292 4.63 9.74 -64.62
N ASP A 293 3.63 8.89 -64.50
CA ASP A 293 3.06 8.13 -65.62
C ASP A 293 2.40 9.07 -66.65
N ALA A 294 1.64 10.07 -66.19
CA ALA A 294 1.06 11.10 -67.06
C ALA A 294 2.13 11.92 -67.79
N ALA A 295 3.23 12.29 -67.11
CA ALA A 295 4.34 13.00 -67.73
C ALA A 295 5.09 12.12 -68.75
N ALA A 296 5.24 10.82 -68.49
CA ALA A 296 5.85 9.87 -69.41
C ALA A 296 5.01 9.70 -70.68
N GLU A 297 3.68 9.59 -70.55
CA GLU A 297 2.77 9.49 -71.70
C GLU A 297 2.81 10.76 -72.57
N GLN A 298 2.88 11.95 -71.95
CA GLN A 298 3.05 13.21 -72.69
C GLN A 298 4.39 13.30 -73.44
N ARG A 299 5.45 12.65 -72.94
CA ARG A 299 6.77 12.58 -73.59
C ARG A 299 6.88 11.44 -74.60
N ARG A 300 5.86 10.59 -74.74
CA ARG A 300 5.87 9.48 -75.68
C ARG A 300 5.91 10.08 -77.09
N PRO A 301 6.98 9.85 -77.88
CA PRO A 301 7.04 10.38 -79.23
C PRO A 301 5.82 9.88 -80.02
N ALA A 302 5.21 10.77 -80.80
CA ALA A 302 4.19 10.37 -81.77
C ALA A 302 4.78 9.21 -82.57
N ALA A 303 4.03 8.09 -82.64
CA ALA A 303 4.45 6.91 -83.38
C ALA A 303 5.01 7.38 -84.73
N ALA A 304 6.29 7.10 -84.97
CA ALA A 304 6.90 7.42 -86.25
C ALA A 304 5.98 6.85 -87.34
N PRO A 305 5.69 7.62 -88.42
CA PRO A 305 4.81 7.12 -89.48
C PRO A 305 5.30 5.74 -89.87
N ALA A 306 4.40 4.76 -89.80
CA ALA A 306 4.71 3.38 -90.13
C ALA A 306 5.52 3.37 -91.43
N PRO A 307 6.66 2.65 -91.49
CA PRO A 307 7.42 2.57 -92.73
C PRO A 307 6.45 2.09 -93.82
N ALA A 308 6.40 2.83 -94.92
CA ALA A 308 5.57 2.51 -96.07
C ALA A 308 5.75 1.03 -96.42
N PRO A 309 4.67 0.28 -96.71
CA PRO A 309 4.75 -1.14 -96.99
C PRO A 309 5.72 -1.36 -98.15
N VAL A 310 6.83 -2.05 -97.88
CA VAL A 310 7.73 -2.52 -98.93
C VAL A 310 6.95 -3.61 -99.68
N ALA A 311 6.60 -3.32 -100.93
CA ALA A 311 5.92 -4.24 -101.81
C ALA A 311 6.70 -5.57 -101.91
N PRO A 312 6.05 -6.74 -101.78
CA PRO A 312 6.69 -7.99 -102.14
C PRO A 312 7.01 -7.97 -103.64
N ALA A 313 8.23 -8.38 -103.95
CA ALA A 313 8.75 -8.47 -105.30
C ALA A 313 7.86 -9.38 -106.17
N ALA A 314 7.55 -8.89 -107.37
CA ALA A 314 6.91 -9.67 -108.42
C ALA A 314 7.81 -10.82 -108.88
N ALA A 315 7.21 -12.00 -109.04
CA ALA A 315 7.71 -13.12 -109.86
C ALA A 315 6.48 -13.93 -110.37
N PRO A 316 6.59 -14.64 -111.50
CA PRO A 316 6.05 -14.23 -112.80
C PRO A 316 4.64 -14.78 -113.09
N ALA A 317 3.98 -14.15 -114.08
CA ALA A 317 2.77 -14.67 -114.70
C ALA A 317 3.03 -15.99 -115.43
N GLY A 318 2.14 -16.98 -115.23
CA GLY A 318 2.09 -18.18 -116.06
C GLY A 318 1.30 -19.34 -115.47
N GLY A 319 -0.02 -19.34 -115.66
CA GLY A 319 -0.87 -20.52 -115.47
C GLY A 319 -2.29 -20.12 -115.07
N GLY A 320 -3.29 -20.40 -115.91
CA GLY A 320 -4.68 -19.91 -115.82
C GLY A 320 -5.49 -20.38 -114.61
N CYS A 321 -5.05 -19.99 -113.41
CA CYS A 321 -5.67 -20.27 -112.12
C CYS A 321 -6.24 -18.98 -111.53
N ASP A 322 -7.45 -19.05 -110.99
CA ASP A 322 -8.09 -17.96 -110.26
C ASP A 322 -7.42 -17.77 -108.90
N SER A 323 -6.93 -16.56 -108.65
CA SER A 323 -6.20 -16.21 -107.44
C SER A 323 -7.06 -16.17 -106.17
N ASN A 324 -8.39 -16.27 -106.29
CA ASN A 324 -9.29 -16.29 -105.14
C ASN A 324 -9.38 -17.67 -104.47
N TYR A 325 -8.79 -18.72 -105.06
CA TYR A 325 -8.86 -20.09 -104.55
C TYR A 325 -7.49 -20.76 -104.44
N THR A 326 -7.33 -21.68 -103.48
CA THR A 326 -6.13 -22.51 -103.33
C THR A 326 -6.51 -23.93 -102.87
N PRO A 327 -6.13 -25.02 -103.58
CA PRO A 327 -5.30 -25.08 -104.78
C PRO A 327 -5.99 -24.50 -106.04
N CYS A 328 -5.26 -24.44 -107.17
CA CYS A 328 -5.70 -23.79 -108.41
C CYS A 328 -7.12 -24.20 -108.87
N VAL A 329 -8.03 -23.22 -108.94
CA VAL A 329 -9.29 -23.31 -109.68
C VAL A 329 -9.08 -22.65 -111.05
N PRO A 330 -9.46 -23.26 -112.19
CA PRO A 330 -9.26 -22.67 -113.52
C PRO A 330 -9.98 -21.32 -113.67
N LEU A 331 -9.34 -20.34 -114.32
CA LEU A 331 -10.02 -19.09 -114.69
C LEU A 331 -11.11 -19.38 -115.74
N SER A 332 -12.37 -19.31 -115.32
CA SER A 332 -13.54 -19.42 -116.20
C SER A 332 -14.30 -18.10 -116.31
N ALA A 333 -14.90 -17.85 -117.48
CA ALA A 333 -15.82 -16.74 -117.70
C ALA A 333 -17.26 -17.07 -117.29
N THR A 334 -17.58 -18.36 -117.11
CA THR A 334 -18.85 -18.85 -116.59
C THR A 334 -18.71 -19.27 -115.13
N ASP A 335 -19.84 -19.31 -114.42
CA ASP A 335 -19.88 -19.86 -113.07
C ASP A 335 -19.46 -21.33 -113.11
N LEU A 336 -18.60 -21.75 -112.17
CA LEU A 336 -18.10 -23.13 -112.07
C LEU A 336 -18.74 -23.73 -110.82
N ASP A 337 -19.38 -24.88 -110.97
CA ASP A 337 -19.89 -25.63 -109.83
C ASP A 337 -18.84 -26.64 -109.36
N CYS A 338 -18.95 -27.13 -108.12
CA CYS A 338 -18.01 -28.12 -107.59
C CYS A 338 -17.88 -29.35 -108.51
N GLY A 339 -18.96 -29.78 -109.18
CA GLY A 339 -18.95 -30.92 -110.10
C GLY A 339 -18.08 -30.73 -111.35
N ASP A 340 -17.76 -29.49 -111.72
CA ASP A 340 -16.91 -29.14 -112.85
C ASP A 340 -15.41 -29.19 -112.50
N LEU A 341 -15.08 -29.30 -111.21
CA LEU A 341 -13.72 -29.25 -110.70
C LEU A 341 -13.21 -30.64 -110.36
N SER A 342 -12.01 -30.96 -110.85
CA SER A 342 -11.33 -32.24 -110.57
C SER A 342 -10.46 -32.09 -109.32
N GLY A 343 -11.03 -32.31 -108.13
CA GLY A 343 -10.33 -32.21 -106.84
C GLY A 343 -11.00 -31.23 -105.88
N GLY A 344 -10.63 -31.27 -104.61
CA GLY A 344 -11.21 -30.47 -103.52
C GLY A 344 -10.88 -31.09 -102.16
N PRO A 345 -10.99 -30.35 -101.04
CA PRO A 345 -11.57 -29.02 -100.89
C PRO A 345 -10.65 -27.87 -101.35
N PHE A 346 -11.25 -26.74 -101.75
CA PHE A 346 -10.55 -25.51 -102.16
C PHE A 346 -10.71 -24.43 -101.10
N ARG A 347 -9.62 -23.83 -100.63
CA ARG A 347 -9.70 -22.68 -99.72
C ARG A 347 -10.02 -21.41 -100.49
N VAL A 348 -11.03 -20.67 -100.05
CA VAL A 348 -11.31 -19.31 -100.54
C VAL A 348 -10.35 -18.35 -99.85
N VAL A 349 -9.39 -17.82 -100.61
CA VAL A 349 -8.38 -16.86 -100.12
C VAL A 349 -8.71 -15.42 -100.52
N GLY A 350 -9.64 -15.24 -101.46
CA GLY A 350 -10.13 -13.94 -101.92
C GLY A 350 -11.66 -13.87 -101.88
N THR A 351 -12.27 -13.37 -102.95
CA THR A 351 -13.73 -13.34 -103.09
C THR A 351 -14.23 -14.64 -103.70
N ASP A 352 -15.27 -15.23 -103.13
CA ASP A 352 -15.89 -16.45 -103.66
C ASP A 352 -16.72 -16.15 -104.94
N ARG A 353 -16.01 -15.91 -106.06
CA ARG A 353 -16.58 -15.54 -107.35
C ARG A 353 -17.48 -16.63 -107.96
N HIS A 354 -17.10 -17.89 -107.74
CA HIS A 354 -17.80 -19.08 -108.23
C HIS A 354 -18.77 -19.68 -107.20
N ARG A 355 -18.94 -19.01 -106.05
CA ARG A 355 -19.87 -19.44 -104.99
C ARG A 355 -19.64 -20.88 -104.51
N LEU A 356 -18.39 -21.31 -104.45
CA LEU A 356 -17.99 -22.66 -104.05
C LEU A 356 -18.11 -22.89 -102.54
N ASP A 357 -18.10 -21.82 -101.74
CA ASP A 357 -18.18 -21.79 -100.27
C ASP A 357 -19.52 -21.14 -99.85
N ALA A 358 -20.59 -21.92 -99.93
CA ALA A 358 -21.94 -21.44 -99.72
C ALA A 358 -22.25 -21.04 -98.27
N ASP A 359 -21.55 -21.62 -97.29
CA ASP A 359 -21.69 -21.34 -95.87
C ASP A 359 -20.65 -20.35 -95.32
N SER A 360 -19.71 -19.92 -96.17
CA SER A 360 -18.72 -18.86 -95.91
C SER A 360 -17.75 -19.18 -94.77
N ASP A 361 -17.37 -20.46 -94.65
CA ASP A 361 -16.42 -20.93 -93.64
C ASP A 361 -14.95 -20.82 -94.11
N GLY A 362 -14.74 -20.47 -95.38
CA GLY A 362 -13.46 -20.32 -96.05
C GLY A 362 -13.04 -21.55 -96.86
N ILE A 363 -13.87 -22.58 -96.97
CA ILE A 363 -13.58 -23.85 -97.65
C ILE A 363 -14.69 -24.19 -98.65
N GLY A 364 -14.41 -23.97 -99.92
CA GLY A 364 -15.31 -24.35 -101.02
C GLY A 364 -15.25 -25.84 -101.38
N CYS A 365 -16.39 -26.38 -101.79
CA CYS A 365 -16.57 -27.76 -102.24
C CYS A 365 -16.18 -28.84 -101.22
N GLU A 366 -16.36 -28.58 -99.92
CA GLU A 366 -16.08 -29.53 -98.84
C GLU A 366 -16.92 -30.82 -98.90
N SER A 367 -18.05 -30.82 -99.60
CA SER A 367 -19.03 -31.91 -99.65
C SER A 367 -18.95 -32.80 -100.91
N GLN A 368 -17.84 -32.76 -101.67
CA GLN A 368 -17.58 -33.74 -102.73
C GLN A 368 -16.49 -34.74 -102.34
N GLY A 369 -16.94 -35.71 -101.54
CA GLY A 369 -16.20 -36.88 -101.07
C GLY A 369 -16.96 -37.56 -99.94
#